data_AF-A0AAD9ZPQ5-F1
#
_entry.id   AF-A0AAD9ZPQ5-F1
#
_cell.length_a   1.000
_cell.length_b   1.000
_cell.length_c   1.000
_cell.angle_alpha   90.00
_cell.angle_beta   90.00
_cell.angle_gamma   90.00
#
_symmetry.space_group_name_H-M   'P 1'
#
loop_
_entity.id
_entity.type
_entity.pdbx_description
1 polymer ?
#
loop_
_entity_poly.entity_id
_entity_poly.type
_entity_poly.pdbx_seq_one_letter_code
_entity_poly.pdbx_strand_id
1 'polypeptide(L)'
;MKAAALLANEHRKPWVLDPVAAGSSQFRLNACLELLRLKPTVIRGNASEIIALSQAGIDMGPTKGVDSCHESMDAVEAAKFLAEASGSIVAVSGAVDIICSSKSITHGNRLVFVHNGVPMLQKITATGCAVTALIAAFVAAADPLHAFDATVSALSVFGIAGEMGMELGQRSCFVADAFD
;
A
#
# COMPACT_ATOMS: atom_id res chain seq x y z
N MET A 1 6.97 6.99 -15.65
CA MET A 1 6.09 7.01 -14.47
C MET A 1 5.15 8.22 -14.47
N LYS A 2 5.64 9.47 -14.31
CA LYS A 2 4.78 10.68 -14.27
C LYS A 2 3.80 10.81 -15.45
N ALA A 3 4.28 10.66 -16.68
CA ALA A 3 3.42 10.73 -17.87
C ALA A 3 2.29 9.68 -17.85
N ALA A 4 2.58 8.45 -17.39
CA ALA A 4 1.58 7.40 -17.28
C ALA A 4 0.55 7.69 -16.18
N ALA A 5 0.99 8.22 -15.03
CA ALA A 5 0.08 8.64 -13.95
C ALA A 5 -0.83 9.81 -14.39
N LEU A 6 -0.29 10.79 -15.11
CA LEU A 6 -1.07 11.88 -15.68
C LEU A 6 -2.13 11.37 -16.67
N LEU A 7 -1.75 10.45 -17.56
CA LEU A 7 -2.68 9.85 -18.52
C LEU A 7 -3.75 8.99 -17.82
N ALA A 8 -3.37 8.23 -16.78
CA ALA A 8 -4.32 7.48 -15.97
C ALA A 8 -5.35 8.42 -15.31
N ASN A 9 -4.90 9.53 -14.74
CA ASN A 9 -5.78 10.55 -14.16
C ASN A 9 -6.72 11.18 -15.20
N GLU A 10 -6.22 11.52 -16.39
CA GLU A 10 -7.02 12.07 -17.49
C GLU A 10 -8.16 11.13 -17.89
N HIS A 11 -7.89 9.82 -17.94
CA HIS A 11 -8.88 8.79 -18.24
C HIS A 11 -9.62 8.24 -17.02
N ARG A 12 -9.43 8.82 -15.83
CA ARG A 12 -10.01 8.36 -14.55
C ARG A 12 -9.76 6.87 -14.30
N LYS A 13 -8.58 6.39 -14.68
CA LYS A 13 -8.13 5.03 -14.41
C LYS A 13 -7.43 5.00 -13.06
N PRO A 14 -7.81 4.09 -12.15
CA PRO A 14 -7.12 3.98 -10.89
C PRO A 14 -5.70 3.48 -11.12
N TRP A 15 -4.78 3.90 -10.25
CA TRP A 15 -3.40 3.44 -10.29
C TRP A 15 -2.83 3.34 -8.88
N VAL A 16 -1.85 2.45 -8.74
CA VAL A 16 -1.23 2.10 -7.45
C VAL A 16 0.21 2.60 -7.44
N LEU A 17 0.60 3.26 -6.35
CA LEU A 17 1.98 3.65 -6.09
C LEU A 17 2.63 2.64 -5.15
N ASP A 18 3.76 2.07 -5.59
CA ASP A 18 4.66 1.27 -4.75
C ASP A 18 5.97 2.04 -4.55
N PRO A 19 6.20 2.67 -3.38
CA PRO A 19 7.35 3.52 -3.12
C PRO A 19 8.59 2.69 -2.73
N VAL A 20 8.90 1.65 -3.51
CA VAL A 20 9.98 0.70 -3.25
C VAL A 20 11.28 1.45 -2.95
N ALA A 21 11.84 1.19 -1.78
CA ALA A 21 13.11 1.78 -1.33
C ALA A 21 13.11 3.33 -1.32
N ALA A 22 11.95 3.96 -1.07
CA ALA A 22 11.83 5.41 -0.90
C ALA A 22 12.73 5.94 0.23
N GLY A 23 12.87 5.20 1.33
CA GLY A 23 13.78 5.56 2.42
C GLY A 23 15.27 5.38 2.12
N SER A 24 15.63 4.75 1.00
CA SER A 24 17.02 4.36 0.72
C SER A 24 17.82 5.36 -0.12
N SER A 25 17.16 6.36 -0.73
CA SER A 25 17.87 7.44 -1.45
C SER A 25 16.96 8.65 -1.65
N GLN A 26 17.52 9.86 -1.58
CA GLN A 26 16.78 11.09 -1.85
C GLN A 26 16.16 11.12 -3.25
N PHE A 27 16.85 10.53 -4.24
CA PHE A 27 16.35 10.46 -5.61
C PHE A 27 15.04 9.67 -5.71
N ARG A 28 14.98 8.45 -5.14
CA ARG A 28 13.76 7.64 -5.11
C ARG A 28 12.65 8.30 -4.29
N LEU A 29 13.00 8.89 -3.16
CA LEU A 29 12.05 9.62 -2.32
C LEU A 29 11.38 10.77 -3.09
N ASN A 30 12.18 11.62 -3.73
CA ASN A 30 11.68 12.75 -4.51
C ASN A 30 10.76 12.28 -5.65
N ALA A 31 11.13 11.20 -6.35
CA ALA A 31 10.29 10.63 -7.40
C ALA A 31 8.94 10.12 -6.85
N CYS A 32 8.93 9.49 -5.68
CA CYS A 32 7.70 9.05 -5.02
C CYS A 32 6.83 10.23 -4.57
N LEU A 33 7.44 11.29 -4.03
CA LEU A 33 6.72 12.51 -3.62
C LEU A 33 6.08 13.23 -4.81
N GLU A 34 6.77 13.28 -5.96
CA GLU A 34 6.19 13.83 -7.18
C GLU A 34 4.98 13.01 -7.67
N LEU A 35 5.05 11.68 -7.59
CA LEU A 35 3.93 10.80 -7.94
C LEU A 35 2.79 10.91 -6.92
N LEU A 36 3.11 11.05 -5.64
CA LEU A 36 2.12 11.24 -4.57
C LEU A 36 1.24 12.47 -4.82
N ARG A 37 1.82 13.57 -5.32
CA ARG A 37 1.08 14.78 -5.71
C ARG A 37 0.08 14.55 -6.85
N LEU A 38 0.26 13.47 -7.64
CA LEU A 38 -0.66 13.06 -8.69
C LEU A 38 -1.82 12.19 -8.15
N LYS A 39 -1.95 12.02 -6.84
CA LYS A 39 -3.09 11.36 -6.16
C LYS A 39 -3.35 9.93 -6.65
N PRO A 40 -2.44 8.98 -6.35
CA PRO A 40 -2.71 7.56 -6.59
C PRO A 40 -4.00 7.12 -5.91
N THR A 41 -4.66 6.09 -6.45
CA THR A 41 -5.83 5.50 -5.79
C THR A 41 -5.42 4.73 -4.54
N VAL A 42 -4.30 3.98 -4.65
CA VAL A 42 -3.74 3.20 -3.55
C VAL A 42 -2.23 3.45 -3.47
N ILE A 43 -1.72 3.55 -2.25
CA ILE A 43 -0.29 3.54 -1.94
C ILE A 43 -0.03 2.27 -1.17
N ARG A 44 0.84 1.38 -1.66
CA ARG A 44 1.20 0.16 -0.95
C ARG A 44 2.69 0.10 -0.74
N GLY A 45 3.13 -0.11 0.50
CA GLY A 45 4.53 -0.24 0.85
C GLY A 45 4.70 -1.00 2.16
N ASN A 46 5.94 -1.30 2.53
CA ASN A 46 6.22 -1.80 3.89
C ASN A 46 6.22 -0.65 4.92
N ALA A 47 6.34 -1.00 6.20
CA ALA A 47 6.34 -0.02 7.28
C ALA A 47 7.39 1.10 7.11
N SER A 48 8.64 0.75 6.77
CA SER A 48 9.71 1.74 6.66
C SER A 48 9.54 2.67 5.46
N GLU A 49 8.99 2.18 4.35
CA GLU A 49 8.68 2.98 3.17
C GLU A 49 7.54 3.97 3.42
N ILE A 50 6.46 3.53 4.09
CA ILE A 50 5.32 4.38 4.43
C ILE A 50 5.71 5.43 5.46
N ILE A 51 6.50 5.07 6.48
CA ILE A 51 7.05 6.02 7.44
C ILE A 51 7.92 7.06 6.72
N ALA A 52 8.87 6.65 5.89
CA ALA A 52 9.73 7.56 5.15
C ALA A 52 8.94 8.51 4.24
N LEU A 53 7.92 8.00 3.54
CA LEU A 53 7.08 8.82 2.66
C LEU A 53 6.21 9.81 3.46
N SER A 54 5.67 9.39 4.62
CA SER A 54 4.87 10.25 5.50
C SER A 54 5.69 11.40 6.11
N GLN A 55 6.94 11.14 6.48
CA GLN A 55 7.83 12.15 7.06
C GLN A 55 8.31 13.17 6.01
N ALA A 56 8.48 12.72 4.77
CA ALA A 56 8.97 13.55 3.68
C ALA A 56 7.86 14.26 2.90
N GLY A 57 6.61 13.84 3.07
CA GLY A 57 5.51 14.20 2.19
C GLY A 57 4.29 14.75 2.92
N ILE A 58 4.17 16.08 2.94
CA ILE A 58 3.24 16.90 2.15
C ILE A 58 3.29 18.31 2.76
N ASP A 59 3.48 19.35 1.94
CA ASP A 59 3.40 20.78 2.34
C ASP A 59 1.94 21.18 2.69
N MET A 60 1.30 20.49 3.63
CA MET A 60 0.13 21.01 4.34
C MET A 60 0.70 21.90 5.43
N GLY A 61 0.39 23.21 5.40
CA GLY A 61 0.85 24.20 6.39
C GLY A 61 0.65 23.77 7.85
N PRO A 62 1.18 24.56 8.82
CA PRO A 62 1.57 24.10 10.15
C PRO A 62 0.50 23.20 10.75
N THR A 63 0.79 21.89 10.74
CA THR A 63 0.02 20.90 11.49
C THR A 63 -0.02 21.38 12.92
N LYS A 64 -1.22 21.79 13.37
CA LYS A 64 -1.48 22.10 14.78
C LYS A 64 -0.94 20.95 15.64
N GLY A 65 0.18 21.21 16.31
CA GLY A 65 0.68 20.42 17.42
C GLY A 65 1.07 18.99 17.08
N VAL A 66 2.17 18.82 16.34
CA VAL A 66 3.11 17.71 16.61
C VAL A 66 4.43 18.33 17.09
N ASP A 67 4.33 19.23 18.08
CA ASP A 67 5.47 19.86 18.76
C ASP A 67 6.01 18.98 19.91
N SER A 68 5.87 17.66 19.79
CA SER A 68 6.43 16.69 20.73
C SER A 68 6.58 15.37 19.98
N CYS A 69 7.72 14.70 20.15
CA CYS A 69 8.02 13.36 19.61
C CYS A 69 8.61 13.31 18.20
N HIS A 70 9.90 13.67 18.08
CA HIS A 70 10.85 12.90 17.27
C HIS A 70 11.07 11.47 17.84
N GLU A 71 9.99 10.80 18.23
CA GLU A 71 9.96 9.42 18.69
C GLU A 71 9.11 8.65 17.67
N SER A 72 9.72 7.67 17.00
CA SER A 72 9.12 6.62 16.17
C SER A 72 7.61 6.74 15.90
N MET A 73 7.22 7.37 14.79
CA MET A 73 5.83 7.24 14.30
C MET A 73 5.57 5.77 13.95
N ASP A 74 4.55 5.17 14.56
CA ASP A 74 4.16 3.81 14.21
C ASP A 74 3.58 3.79 12.79
N ALA A 75 3.75 2.68 12.08
CA ALA A 75 3.34 2.52 10.69
C ALA A 75 1.84 2.80 10.49
N VAL A 76 1.00 2.54 11.51
CA VAL A 76 -0.43 2.86 11.51
C VAL A 76 -0.67 4.37 11.45
N GLU A 77 0.07 5.16 12.23
CA GLU A 77 -0.07 6.62 12.28
C GLU A 77 0.45 7.26 10.99
N ALA A 78 1.60 6.78 10.50
CA ALA A 78 2.15 7.16 9.20
C ALA A 78 1.16 6.89 8.06
N ALA A 79 0.52 5.72 8.06
CA ALA A 79 -0.48 5.36 7.07
C ALA A 79 -1.71 6.26 7.13
N LYS A 80 -2.25 6.53 8.33
CA LYS A 80 -3.40 7.44 8.50
C LYS A 80 -3.08 8.84 8.01
N PHE A 81 -1.93 9.39 8.42
CA PHE A 81 -1.48 10.71 7.98
C PHE A 81 -1.37 10.77 6.45
N LEU A 82 -0.72 9.78 5.84
CA LEU A 82 -0.53 9.73 4.40
C LEU A 82 -1.87 9.56 3.66
N ALA A 83 -2.80 8.76 4.19
CA ALA A 83 -4.14 8.60 3.64
C ALA A 83 -4.92 9.92 3.67
N GLU A 84 -4.87 10.66 4.78
CA GLU A 84 -5.53 11.97 4.92
C GLU A 84 -4.92 13.02 3.99
N ALA A 85 -3.59 13.09 3.94
CA ALA A 85 -2.90 14.12 3.20
C ALA A 85 -2.95 13.88 1.67
N SER A 86 -2.98 12.63 1.21
CA SER A 86 -3.06 12.29 -0.21
C SER A 86 -4.48 12.05 -0.72
N GLY A 87 -5.42 11.69 0.16
CA GLY A 87 -6.74 11.18 -0.22
C GLY A 87 -6.72 9.76 -0.79
N SER A 88 -5.58 9.07 -0.71
CA SER A 88 -5.40 7.70 -1.21
C SER A 88 -5.78 6.67 -0.14
N ILE A 89 -6.04 5.45 -0.57
CA ILE A 89 -6.01 4.28 0.31
C ILE A 89 -4.53 3.94 0.58
N VAL A 90 -4.15 3.69 1.82
CA VAL A 90 -2.78 3.28 2.18
C VAL A 90 -2.80 1.86 2.71
N ALA A 91 -2.00 0.99 2.10
CA ALA A 91 -1.79 -0.38 2.51
C ALA A 91 -0.34 -0.57 3.00
N VAL A 92 -0.19 -0.86 4.29
CA VAL A 92 1.10 -1.21 4.89
C VAL A 92 1.18 -2.72 4.97
N SER A 93 2.11 -3.32 4.24
CA SER A 93 2.29 -4.78 4.31
C SER A 93 3.24 -5.20 5.43
N GLY A 94 2.96 -6.34 6.06
CA GLY A 94 3.76 -6.88 7.15
C GLY A 94 3.39 -8.32 7.48
N ALA A 95 3.62 -8.72 8.73
CA ALA A 95 3.03 -9.97 9.26
C ALA A 95 1.50 -9.83 9.47
N VAL A 96 1.05 -8.61 9.69
CA VAL A 96 -0.34 -8.19 9.60
C VAL A 96 -0.37 -7.02 8.63
N ASP A 97 -1.15 -7.14 7.57
CA ASP A 97 -1.32 -6.05 6.62
C ASP A 97 -2.34 -5.05 7.18
N ILE A 98 -2.06 -3.76 7.05
CA ILE A 98 -2.89 -2.67 7.55
C ILE A 98 -3.37 -1.85 6.37
N ILE A 99 -4.69 -1.70 6.23
CA ILE A 99 -5.29 -0.91 5.17
C ILE A 99 -6.08 0.22 5.80
N CYS A 100 -5.79 1.47 5.41
CA CYS A 100 -6.54 2.62 5.86
C CYS A 100 -6.93 3.55 4.70
N SER A 101 -8.01 4.30 4.90
CA SER A 101 -8.39 5.39 4.00
C SER A 101 -8.85 6.59 4.81
N SER A 102 -8.63 7.77 4.25
CA SER A 102 -9.25 8.99 4.75
C SER A 102 -10.76 8.98 4.53
N LYS A 103 -11.45 9.84 5.27
CA LYS A 103 -12.90 10.06 5.23
C LYS A 103 -13.35 10.35 3.81
N SER A 104 -14.07 9.42 3.22
CA SER A 104 -14.91 9.70 2.04
C SER A 104 -16.19 10.41 2.50
N ILE A 105 -16.82 11.16 1.60
CA ILE A 105 -18.17 11.71 1.82
C ILE A 105 -19.18 10.57 2.11
N THR A 106 -18.93 9.38 1.58
CA THR A 106 -19.79 8.19 1.72
C THR A 106 -19.43 7.27 2.89
N HIS A 107 -18.16 7.26 3.32
CA HIS A 107 -17.66 6.35 4.35
C HIS A 107 -16.67 7.07 5.25
N GLY A 108 -16.80 6.91 6.57
CA GLY A 108 -15.87 7.48 7.57
C GLY A 108 -14.43 7.00 7.39
N ASN A 109 -13.52 7.42 8.28
CA ASN A 109 -12.17 6.84 8.32
C ASN A 109 -12.27 5.32 8.48
N ARG A 110 -11.67 4.56 7.55
CA ARG A 110 -11.64 3.09 7.61
C ARG A 110 -10.23 2.63 7.96
N LEU A 111 -10.15 1.62 8.81
CA LEU A 111 -8.91 0.94 9.20
C LEU A 111 -9.23 -0.56 9.32
N VAL A 112 -8.52 -1.39 8.56
CA VAL A 112 -8.69 -2.84 8.53
C VAL A 112 -7.33 -3.51 8.71
N PHE A 113 -7.33 -4.60 9.47
CA PHE A 113 -6.17 -5.47 9.66
C PHE A 113 -6.44 -6.81 8.97
N VAL A 114 -5.52 -7.25 8.13
CA VAL A 114 -5.57 -8.55 7.45
C VAL A 114 -4.45 -9.41 8.03
N HIS A 115 -4.84 -10.57 8.56
CA HIS A 115 -3.96 -11.49 9.28
C HIS A 115 -3.53 -12.69 8.44
N ASN A 116 -3.76 -12.64 7.13
CA ASN A 116 -3.43 -13.72 6.21
C ASN A 116 -1.95 -13.69 5.79
N GLY A 117 -1.45 -14.83 5.31
CA GLY A 117 -0.11 -15.00 4.79
C GLY A 117 0.80 -15.85 5.67
N VAL A 118 2.00 -16.12 5.16
CA VAL A 118 3.00 -16.95 5.84
C VAL A 118 4.37 -16.28 5.82
N PRO A 119 5.21 -16.48 6.85
CA PRO A 119 6.56 -15.89 6.89
C PRO A 119 7.44 -16.22 5.68
N MET A 120 7.14 -17.33 4.97
CA MET A 120 7.85 -17.73 3.76
C MET A 120 7.72 -16.69 2.63
N LEU A 121 6.61 -15.95 2.54
CA LEU A 121 6.41 -14.94 1.50
C LEU A 121 7.49 -13.83 1.52
N GLN A 122 8.07 -13.54 2.69
CA GLN A 122 9.16 -12.57 2.83
C GLN A 122 10.52 -13.09 2.32
N LYS A 123 10.65 -14.40 2.11
CA LYS A 123 11.87 -15.05 1.60
C LYS A 123 11.88 -15.22 0.09
N ILE A 124 10.76 -14.91 -0.58
CA ILE A 124 10.62 -15.01 -2.03
C ILE A 124 10.77 -13.60 -2.61
N THR A 125 11.68 -13.45 -3.57
CA THR A 125 11.88 -12.17 -4.24
C THR A 125 10.62 -11.74 -5.01
N ALA A 126 10.39 -10.43 -5.10
CA ALA A 126 9.29 -9.83 -5.85
C ALA A 126 7.85 -10.14 -5.36
N THR A 127 7.65 -10.82 -4.22
CA THR A 127 6.31 -11.00 -3.64
C THR A 127 5.61 -9.68 -3.35
N GLY A 128 6.34 -8.68 -2.84
CA GLY A 128 5.80 -7.34 -2.65
C GLY A 128 5.30 -6.71 -3.96
N CYS A 129 6.11 -6.74 -5.01
CA CYS A 129 5.70 -6.20 -6.32
C CYS A 129 4.51 -6.95 -6.91
N ALA A 130 4.44 -8.27 -6.71
CA ALA A 130 3.32 -9.10 -7.15
C ALA A 130 2.01 -8.70 -6.44
N VAL A 131 2.05 -8.47 -5.12
CA VAL A 131 0.91 -7.94 -4.35
C VAL A 131 0.46 -6.59 -4.89
N THR A 132 1.39 -5.67 -5.17
CA THR A 132 1.06 -4.37 -5.77
C THR A 132 0.33 -4.52 -7.10
N ALA A 133 0.80 -5.41 -7.97
CA ALA A 133 0.15 -5.69 -9.24
C ALA A 133 -1.26 -6.29 -9.05
N LEU A 134 -1.43 -7.19 -8.08
CA LEU A 134 -2.72 -7.77 -7.75
C LEU A 134 -3.71 -6.72 -7.22
N ILE A 135 -3.28 -5.84 -6.33
CA ILE A 135 -4.07 -4.69 -5.85
C ILE A 135 -4.52 -3.85 -7.04
N ALA A 136 -3.62 -3.52 -7.97
CA ALA A 136 -3.95 -2.74 -9.16
C ALA A 136 -5.03 -3.44 -10.02
N ALA A 137 -4.94 -4.76 -10.21
CA ALA A 137 -5.94 -5.53 -10.94
C ALA A 137 -7.31 -5.52 -10.26
N PHE A 138 -7.36 -5.73 -8.94
CA PHE A 138 -8.61 -5.72 -8.16
C PHE A 138 -9.27 -4.33 -8.20
N VAL A 139 -8.49 -3.27 -7.97
CA VAL A 139 -9.00 -1.90 -7.98
C VAL A 139 -9.45 -1.48 -9.39
N ALA A 140 -8.77 -1.93 -10.44
CA ALA A 140 -9.17 -1.65 -11.83
C ALA A 140 -10.48 -2.37 -12.24
N ALA A 141 -10.76 -3.54 -11.66
CA ALA A 141 -11.98 -4.31 -11.92
C ALA A 141 -13.17 -3.87 -11.06
N ALA A 142 -12.92 -3.28 -9.89
CA ALA A 142 -13.96 -2.82 -8.97
C ALA A 142 -14.58 -1.48 -9.40
N ASP A 143 -15.78 -1.20 -8.90
CA ASP A 143 -16.31 0.16 -8.90
C ASP A 143 -15.38 1.08 -8.08
N PRO A 144 -15.08 2.32 -8.53
CA PRO A 144 -14.24 3.25 -7.79
C PRO A 144 -14.63 3.46 -6.33
N LEU A 145 -15.92 3.34 -5.99
CA LEU A 145 -16.41 3.43 -4.61
C LEU A 145 -15.97 2.26 -3.72
N HIS A 146 -15.61 1.13 -4.32
CA HIS A 146 -15.18 -0.09 -3.65
C HIS A 146 -13.66 -0.33 -3.72
N ALA A 147 -12.86 0.67 -4.12
CA ALA A 147 -11.41 0.53 -4.20
C ALA A 147 -10.77 0.09 -2.85
N PHE A 148 -11.34 0.53 -1.71
CA PHE A 148 -10.89 0.10 -0.39
C PHE A 148 -11.09 -1.40 -0.18
N ASP A 149 -12.31 -1.89 -0.41
CA ASP A 149 -12.66 -3.31 -0.23
C ASP A 149 -11.93 -4.19 -1.25
N ALA A 150 -11.69 -3.69 -2.46
CA ALA A 150 -10.87 -4.34 -3.46
C ALA A 150 -9.40 -4.49 -3.01
N THR A 151 -8.84 -3.45 -2.36
CA THR A 151 -7.48 -3.50 -1.79
C THR A 151 -7.38 -4.51 -0.65
N VAL A 152 -8.36 -4.52 0.26
CA VAL A 152 -8.44 -5.52 1.34
C VAL A 152 -8.52 -6.92 0.76
N SER A 153 -9.40 -7.13 -0.21
CA SER A 153 -9.61 -8.44 -0.85
C SER A 153 -8.34 -8.94 -1.55
N ALA A 154 -7.61 -8.07 -2.26
CA ALA A 154 -6.36 -8.45 -2.92
C ALA A 154 -5.30 -8.94 -1.93
N LEU A 155 -5.13 -8.25 -0.80
CA LEU A 155 -4.19 -8.64 0.25
C LEU A 155 -4.61 -9.95 0.92
N SER A 156 -5.90 -10.09 1.26
CA SER A 156 -6.43 -11.34 1.83
C SER A 156 -6.24 -12.52 0.88
N VAL A 157 -6.58 -12.37 -0.40
CA VAL A 157 -6.42 -13.43 -1.41
C VAL A 157 -4.97 -13.82 -1.57
N PHE A 158 -4.04 -12.86 -1.65
CA PHE A 158 -2.61 -13.16 -1.75
C PHE A 158 -2.09 -13.90 -0.51
N GLY A 159 -2.50 -13.46 0.68
CA GLY A 159 -2.13 -14.11 1.93
C GLY A 159 -2.66 -15.55 2.00
N ILE A 160 -3.93 -15.77 1.67
CA ILE A 160 -4.55 -17.11 1.62
C ILE A 160 -3.85 -18.00 0.61
N ALA A 161 -3.53 -17.49 -0.59
CA ALA A 161 -2.78 -18.25 -1.59
C ALA A 161 -1.39 -18.68 -1.06
N GLY A 162 -0.71 -17.80 -0.32
CA GLY A 162 0.54 -18.13 0.36
C GLY A 162 0.40 -19.19 1.46
N GLU A 163 -0.70 -19.16 2.22
CA GLU A 163 -1.03 -20.20 3.21
C GLU A 163 -1.26 -21.56 2.54
N MET A 164 -2.07 -21.59 1.49
CA MET A 164 -2.36 -22.79 0.70
C MET A 164 -1.08 -23.36 0.06
N GLY A 165 -0.25 -22.50 -0.54
CA GLY A 165 1.05 -22.89 -1.07
C GLY A 165 2.00 -23.46 0.00
N MET A 166 1.89 -23.00 1.25
CA MET A 166 2.66 -23.56 2.37
C MET A 166 2.24 -24.98 2.71
N GLU A 167 0.92 -25.21 2.73
CA GLU A 167 0.36 -26.52 3.03
C GLU A 167 0.70 -27.53 1.92
N LEU A 168 0.59 -27.12 0.66
CA LEU A 168 0.94 -27.94 -0.50
C LEU A 168 2.44 -28.18 -0.63
N GLY A 169 3.27 -27.16 -0.37
CA GLY A 169 4.73 -27.25 -0.38
C GLY A 169 5.33 -28.12 0.74
N GLN A 170 4.53 -28.59 1.70
CA GLN A 170 4.95 -29.70 2.58
C GLN A 170 4.95 -31.06 1.85
N ARG A 171 4.35 -31.13 0.67
CA ARG A 171 4.28 -32.29 -0.23
C ARG A 171 5.11 -32.09 -1.53
N SER A 172 5.45 -30.84 -1.90
CA SER A 172 6.19 -30.44 -3.12
C SER A 172 6.90 -29.06 -3.00
N CYS A 173 7.06 -28.27 -4.08
CA CYS A 173 7.81 -27.00 -4.09
C CYS A 173 6.88 -25.78 -3.89
N PHE A 174 7.02 -25.10 -2.75
CA PHE A 174 6.19 -23.95 -2.33
C PHE A 174 5.90 -22.90 -3.42
N VAL A 175 6.91 -22.51 -4.21
CA VAL A 175 6.76 -21.42 -5.20
C VAL A 175 5.88 -21.84 -6.38
N ALA A 176 5.91 -23.12 -6.77
CA ALA A 176 5.01 -23.61 -7.81
C ALA A 176 3.58 -23.69 -7.25
N ASP A 177 3.44 -24.28 -6.06
CA ASP A 177 2.13 -24.61 -5.50
C ASP A 177 1.35 -23.38 -4.96
N ALA A 178 2.01 -22.26 -4.69
CA ALA A 178 1.34 -21.03 -4.22
C ALA A 178 0.65 -20.24 -5.35
N PHE A 179 0.99 -20.51 -6.62
CA PHE A 179 0.50 -19.78 -7.78
C PHE A 179 -0.21 -20.67 -8.83
N ASP A 180 -0.34 -21.98 -8.56
CA ASP A 180 -1.15 -22.94 -9.31
C ASP A 180 -2.58 -23.06 -8.72
#